data_AF-A0AB33I3N8-F1
#
_entry.id   AF-A0AB33I3N8-F1
#
_cell.length_a   1.000
_cell.length_b   1.000
_cell.length_c   1.000
_cell.angle_alpha   90.00
_cell.angle_beta   90.00
_cell.angle_gamma   90.00
#
_symmetry.space_group_name_H-M   'P 1'
#
loop_
_entity.id
_entity.type
_entity.pdbx_description
1 polymer ?
#
loop_
_entity_poly.entity_id
_entity_poly.type
_entity_poly.pdbx_seq_one_letter_code
_entity_poly.pdbx_strand_id
1 'polypeptide(L)' 'MEEKILPALEAVPGLSALLLKMNLQGYDYRRDDEFMMWGSADLLWKITYEM' A
#
# COMPACT_ATOMS: atom_id res chain seq x y z
N MET A 1 2.83 -9.73 5.33
CA MET A 1 2.45 -8.32 5.03
C MET A 1 0.92 -8.22 5.04
N GLU A 2 0.25 -9.22 4.48
CA GLU A 2 -1.20 -9.41 4.48
C GLU A 2 -1.83 -9.52 5.88
N GLU A 3 -1.15 -10.15 6.85
CA GLU A 3 -1.74 -10.37 8.19
C GLU A 3 -1.62 -9.18 9.15
N LYS A 4 -0.76 -8.20 8.85
CA LYS A 4 -0.46 -7.09 9.79
C LYS A 4 -0.56 -5.71 9.17
N ILE A 5 -0.04 -5.53 7.96
CA ILE A 5 -0.03 -4.22 7.28
C ILE A 5 -1.38 -3.98 6.60
N LEU A 6 -1.92 -4.98 5.90
CA LEU A 6 -3.21 -4.87 5.21
C LEU A 6 -4.37 -4.46 6.15
N PRO A 7 -4.58 -5.12 7.31
CA PRO A 7 -5.71 -4.79 8.19
C PRO A 7 -5.52 -3.43 8.87
N ALA A 8 -4.26 -3.02 9.11
CA ALA A 8 -3.96 -1.72 9.71
C ALA A 8 -4.34 -0.56 8.78
N LEU A 9 -4.22 -0.75 7.45
CA LEU A 9 -4.58 0.28 6.47
C LEU A 9 -6.08 0.42 6.21
N GLU A 10 -6.87 -0.60 6.52
CA GLU A 10 -8.34 -0.49 6.46
C GLU A 10 -8.90 0.42 7.56
N ALA A 11 -8.16 0.63 8.65
CA ALA A 11 -8.60 1.35 9.84
C ALA A 11 -7.73 2.59 10.15
N VAL A 12 -7.52 3.47 9.16
CA VAL A 12 -6.77 4.74 9.34
C VAL A 12 -7.72 5.96 9.23
N PRO A 13 -8.25 6.47 10.36
CA PRO A 13 -9.25 7.55 10.35
C PRO A 13 -8.76 8.86 9.73
N GLY A 14 -7.46 9.17 9.91
CA GLY A 14 -6.86 10.38 9.33
C GLY A 14 -6.77 10.33 7.80
N LEU A 15 -6.62 9.14 7.23
CA LEU A 15 -6.57 8.95 5.79
C LEU A 15 -7.99 8.94 5.18
N SER A 16 -8.96 8.31 5.86
CA SER A 16 -10.35 8.28 5.39
C SER A 16 -11.00 9.66 5.32
N ALA A 17 -10.56 10.62 6.14
CA ALA A 17 -11.08 11.98 6.13
C ALA A 17 -10.61 12.79 4.90
N LEU A 18 -9.53 12.38 4.24
CA LEU A 18 -8.88 13.12 3.15
C LEU A 18 -9.15 12.52 1.76
N LEU A 19 -9.55 11.25 1.69
CA LEU A 19 -9.74 10.53 0.44
C LEU A 19 -11.22 10.35 0.13
N LEU A 20 -11.60 10.48 -1.14
CA LEU A 20 -12.92 10.12 -1.63
C LEU A 20 -13.05 8.62 -1.88
N LYS A 21 -12.00 8.00 -2.43
CA LYS A 21 -11.99 6.58 -2.77
C LYS A 21 -10.59 6.01 -2.64
N MET A 22 -10.49 4.81 -2.09
CA MET A 22 -9.26 4.03 -2.00
C MET A 22 -9.58 2.60 -2.46
N ASN A 23 -8.88 2.11 -3.47
CA ASN A 23 -9.05 0.73 -3.95
C ASN A 23 -7.69 0.03 -3.96
N LEU A 24 -7.65 -1.20 -3.43
CA LEU A 24 -6.46 -2.04 -3.48
C LEU A 24 -6.16 -2.41 -4.94
N GLN A 25 -4.96 -2.11 -5.42
CA GLN A 25 -4.49 -2.57 -6.73
C GLN A 25 -3.80 -3.93 -6.65
N GLY A 26 -3.30 -4.30 -5.47
CA GLY A 26 -2.63 -5.56 -5.22
C GLY A 26 -1.29 -5.34 -4.54
N TYR A 27 -0.43 -6.34 -4.63
CA TYR A 27 0.93 -6.27 -4.11
C TYR A 27 1.91 -6.89 -5.09
N ASP A 28 3.15 -6.39 -5.05
CA ASP A 28 4.24 -6.85 -5.89
C ASP A 28 5.45 -7.19 -5.01
N TYR A 29 6.11 -8.30 -5.32
CA TYR A 29 7.33 -8.71 -4.62
C TYR A 29 8.53 -8.30 -5.47
N ARG A 30 9.20 -7.24 -5.04
CA ARG A 30 10.37 -6.71 -5.74
C ARG A 30 11.65 -7.09 -5.05
N ARG A 31 12.69 -7.28 -5.84
CA ARG A 31 14.05 -7.52 -5.35
C ARG A 31 14.97 -6.53 -6.03
N ASP A 32 16.06 -6.25 -5.37
CA ASP A 32 17.15 -5.51 -5.96
C ASP A 32 17.71 -6.29 -7.15
N ASP A 33 17.63 -5.73 -8.36
CA ASP A 33 18.07 -6.40 -9.58
C ASP A 33 19.59 -6.30 -9.80
N GLU A 34 20.26 -5.34 -9.16
CA GLU A 34 21.68 -5.04 -9.40
C GLU A 34 22.61 -5.84 -8.47
N PHE A 35 22.35 -5.82 -7.15
CA PHE A 35 23.18 -6.51 -6.17
C PHE A 35 22.41 -7.53 -5.31
N MET A 36 21.11 -7.70 -5.54
CA MET A 36 20.23 -8.61 -4.80
C MET A 36 20.32 -8.45 -3.26
N MET A 37 20.63 -7.25 -2.79
CA MET A 37 20.88 -6.99 -1.36
C MET A 37 19.60 -6.84 -0.54
N TRP A 38 18.47 -6.56 -1.19
CA TRP A 38 17.19 -6.40 -0.51
C TRP A 38 16.03 -6.96 -1.33
N GLY A 39 14.96 -7.28 -0.61
CA GLY A 39 13.67 -7.65 -1.17
C GLY A 39 12.58 -6.90 -0.42
N SER A 40 11.53 -6.54 -1.12
CA SER A 40 10.40 -5.78 -0.59
C SER A 40 9.08 -6.39 -1.05
N ALA A 41 8.03 -6.07 -0.30
CA ALA A 41 6.66 -6.35 -0.68
C ALA A 41 5.95 -5.00 -0.78
N ASP A 42 5.75 -4.54 -2.01
CA ASP A 42 5.13 -3.26 -2.31
C ASP A 42 3.62 -3.47 -2.38
N LEU A 43 2.88 -2.83 -1.47
CA LEU A 43 1.41 -2.84 -1.53
C LEU A 43 0.91 -1.52 -2.14
N LEU A 44 0.11 -1.63 -3.21
CA LEU A 44 -0.34 -0.48 -3.99
C LEU A 44 -1.84 -0.25 -3.83
N TRP A 45 -2.20 1.03 -3.62
CA TRP A 45 -3.58 1.49 -3.67
C TRP A 45 -3.75 2.59 -4.69
N LYS A 46 -4.89 2.56 -5.38
CA LYS A 46 -5.36 3.68 -6.19
C LYS A 46 -6.27 4.55 -5.35
N ILE A 47 -5.82 5.76 -5.06
CA ILE A 47 -6.56 6.76 -4.29
C ILE A 47 -7.15 7.84 -5.19
N THR A 48 -8.26 8.44 -4.75
CA THR A 48 -8.89 9.61 -5.37
C THR A 48 -9.18 10.62 -4.27
N TYR A 49 -8.78 11.87 -4.49
CA TYR A 49 -8.92 12.98 -3.54
C TYR A 49 -9.22 14.28 -4.29
N GLU A 50 -9.70 15.28 -3.57
CA GLU A 50 -9.90 16.65 -4.06
C GLU A 50 -8.82 17.57 -3.47
N MET A 51 -8.36 18.55 -4.26
CA MET A 51 -7.33 19.55 -3.88
C MET A 51 -7.95 20.82 -3.33
#